data_AF-A0A833WEF9-F1
#
_entry.id   AF-A0A833WEF9-F1
#
_cell.length_a   1.000
_cell.length_b   1.000
_cell.length_c   1.000
_cell.angle_alpha   90.00
_cell.angle_beta   90.00
_cell.angle_gamma   90.00
#
_symmetry.space_group_name_H-M   'P 1'
#
loop_
_entity.id
_entity.type
_entity.pdbx_description
1 polymer ?
#
loop_
_entity_poly.entity_id
_entity_poly.type
_entity_poly.pdbx_seq_one_letter_code
_entity_poly.pdbx_strand_id
1 'polypeptide(L)'
;MENTVLRKMNLNSFLMVPVRRVTKYPLLLARLLKATSSVRSNIQEAKERLKQAQATVELHLDLVLDYEDDCLDQMSIQEFQ
;
A
#
# COMPACT_ATOMS: atom_id res chain seq x y z
N MET A 1 7.41 23.83 2.61
CA MET A 1 7.35 23.34 1.21
C MET A 1 5.91 23.03 0.89
N GLU A 2 5.25 23.83 0.05
CA GLU A 2 3.91 23.51 -0.44
C GLU A 2 3.99 22.71 -1.74
N ASN A 3 3.20 21.65 -1.84
CA ASN A 3 3.17 20.81 -3.04
C ASN A 3 2.21 21.41 -4.07
N THR A 4 2.75 22.20 -5.00
CA THR A 4 1.99 22.93 -6.04
C THR A 4 1.25 22.02 -7.02
N VAL A 5 1.63 20.74 -7.12
CA VAL A 5 0.94 19.75 -7.95
C VAL A 5 -0.40 19.33 -7.31
N LEU A 6 -0.43 19.18 -5.99
CA LEU A 6 -1.65 18.78 -5.26
C LEU A 6 -2.73 19.87 -5.32
N ARG A 7 -2.35 21.15 -5.36
CA ARG A 7 -3.27 22.28 -5.52
C ARG A 7 -4.02 22.30 -6.85
N LYS A 8 -3.55 21.56 -7.86
CA LYS A 8 -4.13 21.52 -9.23
C LYS A 8 -4.97 20.27 -9.50
N MET A 9 -5.05 19.31 -8.56
CA MET A 9 -5.85 18.10 -8.74
C MET A 9 -7.32 18.35 -8.37
N ASN A 10 -8.23 17.70 -9.10
CA ASN A 10 -9.62 17.60 -8.67
C ASN A 10 -9.73 16.71 -7.40
N LEU A 11 -10.76 16.97 -6.60
CA LEU A 11 -10.95 16.33 -5.29
C LEU A 11 -10.98 14.80 -5.38
N ASN A 12 -11.71 14.24 -6.36
CA ASN A 12 -11.80 12.80 -6.57
C ASN A 12 -10.41 12.18 -6.85
N SER A 13 -9.63 12.77 -7.76
CA SER A 13 -8.28 12.30 -8.07
C SER A 13 -7.35 12.39 -6.89
N PHE A 14 -7.47 13.44 -6.07
CA PHE A 14 -6.69 13.63 -4.85
C PHE A 14 -6.97 12.54 -3.82
N LEU A 15 -8.25 12.22 -3.58
CA LEU A 15 -8.68 11.19 -2.62
C LEU A 15 -8.29 9.77 -3.05
N MET A 16 -8.23 9.51 -4.37
CA MET A 16 -7.80 8.21 -4.89
C MET A 16 -6.26 8.00 -4.89
N VAL A 17 -5.45 9.05 -4.73
CA VAL A 17 -3.98 8.91 -4.70
C VAL A 17 -3.48 8.08 -3.50
N PRO A 18 -3.94 8.31 -2.25
CA PRO A 18 -3.57 7.48 -1.11
C PRO A 18 -3.84 5.98 -1.32
N VAL A 19 -5.05 5.62 -1.77
CA VAL A 19 -5.44 4.22 -2.02
C VAL A 19 -4.54 3.58 -3.09
N ARG A 20 -4.30 4.28 -4.20
CA ARG A 20 -3.36 3.84 -5.26
C ARG A 20 -1.91 3.74 -4.77
N ARG A 21 -1.52 4.53 -3.77
CA ARG A 21 -0.15 4.56 -3.26
C ARG A 21 0.11 3.39 -2.33
N VAL A 22 -0.84 3.06 -1.46
CA VAL A 22 -0.73 1.90 -0.55
C VAL A 22 -0.70 0.60 -1.35
N THR A 23 -1.61 0.43 -2.31
CA THR A 23 -1.65 -0.75 -3.20
C THR A 23 -0.42 -0.92 -4.09
N LYS A 24 0.34 0.15 -4.33
CA LYS A 24 1.55 0.12 -5.16
C LYS A 24 2.81 -0.31 -4.41
N TYR A 25 2.85 -0.17 -3.08
CA TYR A 25 4.05 -0.49 -2.30
C TYR A 25 4.49 -1.97 -2.40
N PRO A 26 3.60 -2.98 -2.37
CA PRO A 26 3.99 -4.38 -2.57
C PRO A 26 4.74 -4.59 -3.90
N LEU A 27 4.26 -3.99 -5.00
CA LEU A 27 4.87 -4.11 -6.32
C LEU A 27 6.27 -3.47 -6.39
N LEU A 28 6.46 -2.33 -5.72
CA LEU A 28 7.74 -1.64 -5.66
C LEU A 28 8.75 -2.39 -4.79
N LEU A 29 8.31 -2.92 -3.65
CA LEU A 29 9.14 -3.72 -2.74
C LEU A 29 9.55 -5.04 -3.39
N ALA A 30 8.63 -5.72 -4.08
CA ALA A 30 8.94 -6.94 -4.83
C ALA A 30 9.97 -6.70 -5.96
N ARG A 31 9.84 -5.57 -6.68
CA ARG A 31 10.82 -5.15 -7.70
C ARG A 31 12.19 -4.86 -7.10
N LEU A 32 12.21 -4.14 -5.98
CA LEU A 32 13.44 -3.80 -5.27
C LEU A 32 14.15 -5.08 -4.78
N LEU A 33 13.39 -6.00 -4.17
CA LEU A 33 13.90 -7.29 -3.70
C LEU A 33 14.53 -8.14 -4.81
N LYS A 34 13.93 -8.13 -6.01
CA LYS A 34 14.48 -8.82 -7.19
C LYS A 34 15.76 -8.17 -7.72
N ALA A 35 15.86 -6.84 -7.62
CA ALA A 35 17.05 -6.09 -8.06
C ALA A 35 18.21 -6.15 -7.04
N THR A 36 17.93 -6.48 -5.78
CA THR A 36 18.94 -6.60 -4.72
C THR A 36 19.74 -7.90 -4.84
N SER A 37 20.99 -7.79 -5.34
CA SER A 37 21.94 -8.89 -5.53
C SER A 37 22.43 -9.49 -4.20
N SER A 38 22.43 -10.82 -4.05
CA SER A 38 22.75 -11.53 -2.80
C SER A 38 24.25 -11.78 -2.56
N VAL A 39 25.14 -11.02 -3.22
CA VAL A 39 26.58 -11.34 -3.28
C VAL A 39 27.35 -10.89 -2.03
N ARG A 40 26.81 -10.00 -1.18
CA ARG A 40 27.48 -9.53 0.04
C ARG A 40 26.59 -9.67 1.28
N SER A 41 27.20 -10.01 2.42
CA SER A 41 26.51 -10.26 3.70
C SER A 41 25.64 -9.08 4.17
N ASN A 42 26.11 -7.84 3.98
CA ASN A 42 25.34 -6.63 4.27
C ASN A 42 24.09 -6.48 3.37
N ILE A 43 24.12 -7.03 2.15
CA ILE A 43 22.98 -7.00 1.23
C ILE A 43 21.96 -8.08 1.59
N GLN A 44 22.40 -9.19 2.20
CA GLN A 44 21.50 -10.23 2.69
C GLN A 44 20.61 -9.70 3.83
N GLU A 45 21.19 -8.96 4.79
CA GLU A 45 20.43 -8.29 5.85
C GLU A 45 19.44 -7.26 5.27
N ALA A 46 19.87 -6.45 4.30
CA ALA A 46 18.99 -5.50 3.61
C ALA A 46 17.83 -6.21 2.88
N LYS A 47 18.10 -7.39 2.31
CA LYS A 47 17.10 -8.22 1.63
C LYS A 47 16.08 -8.80 2.61
N GLU A 48 16.52 -9.23 3.78
CA GLU A 48 15.63 -9.68 4.87
C GLU A 48 14.74 -8.54 5.38
N ARG A 49 15.31 -7.35 5.59
CA ARG A 49 14.54 -6.15 5.96
C ARG A 49 13.53 -5.76 4.87
N LEU A 50 13.86 -5.90 3.59
CA LEU A 50 12.93 -5.67 2.49
C LEU A 50 11.78 -6.68 2.47
N LYS A 51 12.07 -7.97 2.71
CA LYS A 51 11.02 -8.99 2.83
C LYS A 51 10.10 -8.70 4.00
N GLN A 52 10.65 -8.32 5.15
CA GLN A 52 9.86 -7.97 6.33
C GLN A 52 8.98 -6.75 6.04
N ALA A 53 9.54 -5.70 5.42
CA ALA A 53 8.77 -4.53 5.02
C ALA A 53 7.64 -4.88 4.03
N GLN A 54 7.89 -5.78 3.08
CA GLN A 54 6.88 -6.26 2.14
C GLN A 54 5.74 -6.99 2.88
N ALA A 55 6.06 -7.96 3.73
CA ALA A 55 5.06 -8.70 4.50
C ALA A 55 4.23 -7.80 5.42
N THR A 56 4.85 -6.81 6.06
CA THR A 56 4.13 -5.82 6.88
C THR A 56 3.16 -5.01 6.04
N VAL A 57 3.56 -4.56 4.85
CA VAL A 57 2.68 -3.77 3.97
C VAL A 57 1.54 -4.61 3.42
N GLU A 58 1.80 -5.87 3.03
CA GLU A 58 0.76 -6.81 2.58
C GLU A 58 -0.27 -7.04 3.69
N LEU A 59 0.18 -7.35 4.92
CA LEU A 59 -0.70 -7.50 6.07
C LEU A 59 -1.57 -6.26 6.33
N HIS A 60 -0.99 -5.06 6.29
CA HIS A 60 -1.75 -3.82 6.52
C HIS A 60 -2.71 -3.50 5.36
N LEU A 61 -2.36 -3.91 4.13
CA LEU A 61 -3.24 -3.73 2.98
C LEU A 61 -4.43 -4.68 3.07
N ASP A 62 -4.20 -5.94 3.44
CA ASP A 62 -5.26 -6.93 3.67
C ASP A 62 -6.23 -6.42 4.74
N LEU A 63 -5.71 -5.91 5.87
CA LEU A 63 -6.55 -5.25 6.89
C LEU A 63 -7.39 -4.11 6.30
N VAL A 64 -6.78 -3.20 5.53
CA VAL A 64 -7.51 -2.05 4.95
C VAL A 64 -8.59 -2.50 3.95
N LEU A 65 -8.35 -3.56 3.19
CA LEU A 65 -9.32 -4.12 2.24
C LEU A 65 -10.43 -4.89 2.97
N ASP A 66 -10.08 -5.70 3.97
CA ASP A 66 -11.03 -6.45 4.80
C ASP A 66 -11.98 -5.49 5.56
N TYR A 67 -11.49 -4.32 6.00
CA TYR A 67 -12.33 -3.26 6.59
C TYR A 67 -13.27 -2.60 5.57
N GLU A 68 -12.93 -2.54 4.28
CA GLU A 68 -13.85 -2.05 3.25
C GLU A 68 -14.95 -3.08 2.96
N ASP A 69 -14.64 -4.37 2.96
CA ASP A 69 -15.65 -5.44 2.82
C ASP A 69 -16.60 -5.49 4.04
N ASP A 70 -16.08 -5.35 5.27
CA ASP A 70 -16.91 -5.23 6.50
C ASP A 70 -17.78 -3.96 6.50
N CYS A 71 -17.29 -2.84 5.97
CA CYS A 71 -18.09 -1.60 5.82
C CYS A 71 -19.18 -1.75 4.75
N LEU A 72 -18.89 -2.42 3.63
CA LEU A 72 -19.87 -2.68 2.58
C LEU A 72 -20.97 -3.65 3.06
N ASP A 73 -20.61 -4.67 3.86
CA ASP A 73 -21.58 -5.56 4.49
C ASP A 73 -22.45 -4.82 5.52
N GLN A 74 -21.88 -3.92 6.33
CA GLN A 74 -22.65 -3.10 7.29
C GLN A 74 -23.56 -2.07 6.60
N MET A 75 -23.16 -1.51 5.45
CA MET A 75 -24.00 -0.61 4.66
C MET A 75 -25.14 -1.34 3.93
N SER A 76 -24.95 -2.60 3.54
CA SER A 76 -26.02 -3.42 2.93
C SER A 76 -27.15 -3.78 3.90
N ILE A 77 -26.87 -3.82 5.21
CA ILE A 77 -27.85 -4.13 6.25
C ILE A 77 -28.74 -2.92 6.58
N GLN A 78 -28.27 -1.68 6.34
CA GLN A 78 -29.07 -0.46 6.57
C GLN A 78 -30.02 -0.08 5.43
N GLU A 79 -29.96 -0.72 4.25
CA GLU A 79 -30.97 -0.51 3.20
C GLU A 79 -32.20 -1.45 3.30
N PHE A 80 -32.28 -2.29 4.35
CA PHE A 80 -33.41 -3.19 4.60
C PHE A 80 -34.08 -3.04 5.98
N GLN A 81 -34.05 -1.83 6.56
CA GLN A 81 -34.94 -1.44 7.66
C GLN A 81 -35.62 -0.09 7.42
#